data_AF-A0AA39SBP1-F1
#
_entry.id   AF-A0AA39SBP1-F1
#
_cell.length_a   1.000
_cell.length_b   1.000
_cell.length_c   1.000
_cell.angle_alpha   90.00
_cell.angle_beta   90.00
_cell.angle_gamma   90.00
#
_symmetry.space_group_name_H-M   'P 1'
#
loop_
_entity.id
_entity.type
_entity.pdbx_description
1 polymer ?
#
loop_
_entity_poly.entity_id
_entity_poly.type
_entity_poly.pdbx_seq_one_letter_code
_entity_poly.pdbx_strand_id
1 'polypeptide(L)'
;MSYKELGQGSEKDEKVCGPEPSFPKVQGRRQGLIKVDSSNLEKCHKPLALPDGFKIYPTFHVSFLKPYYEEAGSSRAQQRPTPSVIKVKFEKTVENILDHRMFGESNLNRRTDFLVQWKGESELKATWKRGETLWQFENLV
;
A
#
# COMPACT_ATOMS: atom_id res chain seq x y z
N MET A 1 39.90 -22.50 -31.60
CA MET A 1 38.87 -23.57 -31.60
C MET A 1 37.63 -22.97 -32.26
N SER A 2 37.11 -23.63 -33.29
CA SER A 2 36.21 -23.08 -34.31
C SER A 2 34.84 -23.77 -34.24
N TYR A 3 33.74 -23.01 -34.33
CA TYR A 3 32.39 -23.53 -34.55
C TYR A 3 31.53 -22.59 -35.42
N LYS A 4 30.61 -23.22 -36.16
CA LYS A 4 29.89 -22.80 -37.39
C LYS A 4 28.75 -21.80 -37.20
N GLU A 5 28.54 -20.97 -38.22
CA GLU A 5 27.30 -20.20 -38.46
C GLU A 5 26.18 -21.10 -39.01
N LEU A 6 24.95 -20.89 -38.53
CA LEU A 6 23.72 -21.42 -39.12
C LEU A 6 22.76 -20.26 -39.39
N GLY A 7 22.49 -20.06 -40.69
CA GLY A 7 21.14 -19.82 -41.21
C GLY A 7 20.51 -18.46 -40.96
N GLN A 8 20.54 -17.64 -42.01
CA GLN A 8 19.68 -16.47 -42.17
C GLN A 8 18.20 -16.88 -42.28
N GLY A 9 17.34 -16.13 -41.60
CA GLY A 9 15.89 -16.19 -41.75
C GLY A 9 15.21 -15.25 -40.77
N SER A 10 15.19 -13.95 -41.07
CA SER A 10 14.35 -12.99 -40.35
C SER A 10 13.61 -12.10 -41.34
N GLU A 11 12.33 -12.40 -41.48
CA GLU A 11 11.26 -11.52 -41.92
C GLU A 11 11.43 -10.15 -41.23
N LYS A 12 11.61 -9.10 -42.05
CA LYS A 12 11.74 -7.74 -41.55
C LYS A 12 10.34 -7.17 -41.38
N ASP A 13 9.75 -7.39 -40.22
CA ASP A 13 8.65 -6.54 -39.76
C ASP A 13 9.24 -5.18 -39.39
N GLU A 14 8.90 -4.19 -40.21
CA GLU A 14 9.22 -2.79 -40.01
C GLU A 14 8.53 -2.30 -38.73
N LYS A 15 9.24 -2.39 -37.60
CA LYS A 15 8.80 -1.81 -36.33
C LYS A 15 8.83 -0.28 -36.45
N VAL A 16 7.66 0.30 -36.70
CA VAL A 16 7.39 1.72 -36.50
C VAL A 16 7.75 2.08 -35.05
N CYS A 17 8.75 2.93 -34.89
CA CYS A 17 9.21 3.40 -33.57
C CYS A 17 8.20 4.44 -33.06
N GLY A 18 7.33 4.02 -32.13
CA GLY A 18 6.50 4.94 -31.35
C GLY A 18 7.34 5.78 -30.37
N PRO A 19 6.80 6.89 -29.83
CA PRO A 19 7.56 7.80 -28.97
C PRO A 19 8.10 7.09 -27.73
N GLU A 20 9.35 7.40 -27.37
CA GLU A 20 10.05 6.76 -26.25
C GLU A 20 9.24 6.87 -24.94
N PRO A 21 9.11 5.77 -24.18
CA PRO A 21 8.47 5.81 -22.88
C PRO A 21 9.29 6.69 -21.94
N SER A 22 8.71 7.80 -21.48
CA SER A 22 9.30 8.62 -20.42
C SER A 22 9.32 7.82 -19.11
N PHE A 23 10.51 7.45 -18.66
CA PHE A 23 10.67 6.75 -17.39
C PHE A 23 10.56 7.76 -16.23
N PRO A 24 9.67 7.52 -15.24
CA PRO A 24 9.57 8.39 -14.08
C PRO A 24 10.87 8.34 -13.27
N LYS A 25 11.37 9.52 -12.88
CA LYS A 25 12.58 9.65 -12.07
C LYS A 25 12.40 8.91 -10.75
N VAL A 26 13.25 7.90 -10.51
CA VAL A 26 13.22 7.10 -9.28
C VAL A 26 13.49 8.02 -8.09
N GLN A 27 12.54 8.14 -7.17
CA GLN A 27 12.76 8.81 -5.89
C GLN A 27 13.84 8.03 -5.11
N GLY A 28 14.73 8.72 -4.39
CA GLY A 28 15.84 8.13 -3.62
C GLY A 28 15.42 7.30 -2.39
N ARG A 29 14.36 6.51 -2.48
CA ARG A 29 13.90 5.57 -1.46
C ARG A 29 14.65 4.25 -1.64
N ARG A 30 15.24 3.72 -0.56
CA ARG A 30 15.91 2.41 -0.60
C ARG A 30 14.85 1.31 -0.66
N GLN A 31 14.80 0.62 -1.80
CA GLN A 31 14.10 -0.66 -1.91
C GLN A 31 14.95 -1.72 -1.18
N GLY A 32 14.32 -2.76 -0.63
CA GLY A 32 14.97 -3.79 0.17
C GLY A 32 16.05 -4.59 -0.59
N LEU A 33 16.34 -5.82 -0.14
CA LEU A 33 17.29 -6.68 -0.85
C LEU A 33 16.85 -6.91 -2.29
N ILE A 34 17.70 -6.54 -3.24
CA ILE A 34 17.55 -6.88 -4.66
C ILE A 34 18.78 -7.66 -5.08
N LYS A 35 18.58 -8.81 -5.72
CA LYS A 35 19.66 -9.64 -6.21
C LYS A 35 20.32 -8.96 -7.42
N VAL A 36 21.64 -8.91 -7.41
CA VAL A 36 22.48 -8.40 -8.51
C VAL A 36 23.02 -9.59 -9.28
N ASP A 37 22.93 -9.55 -10.62
CA ASP A 37 23.64 -10.51 -11.46
C ASP A 37 25.15 -10.15 -11.47
N SER A 38 25.98 -11.06 -10.95
CA SER A 38 27.41 -10.82 -10.66
C SER A 38 28.35 -11.33 -11.76
N SER A 39 27.82 -11.62 -12.95
CA SER A 39 28.54 -12.27 -14.06
C SER A 39 29.75 -11.50 -14.62
N ASN A 40 29.87 -10.18 -14.41
CA ASN A 40 31.07 -9.42 -14.77
C ASN A 40 31.25 -8.20 -13.86
N LEU A 41 32.30 -8.19 -13.02
CA LEU A 41 32.55 -7.15 -12.01
C LEU A 41 33.02 -5.81 -12.62
N GLU A 42 33.66 -5.82 -13.78
CA GLU A 42 34.29 -4.64 -14.43
C GLU A 42 33.27 -3.69 -15.10
N LYS A 43 32.04 -4.17 -15.33
CA LYS A 43 30.99 -3.35 -15.96
C LYS A 43 30.43 -2.31 -14.98
N CYS A 44 30.50 -1.02 -15.32
CA CYS A 44 29.96 0.07 -14.50
C CYS A 44 28.42 0.04 -14.35
N HIS A 45 27.72 -0.70 -15.22
CA HIS A 45 26.29 -0.93 -15.18
C HIS A 45 25.96 -2.41 -14.97
N LYS A 46 25.07 -2.71 -14.00
CA LYS A 46 24.68 -4.07 -13.61
C LYS A 46 23.18 -4.28 -13.77
N PRO A 47 22.73 -5.40 -14.37
CA PRO A 47 21.33 -5.78 -14.37
C PRO A 47 20.92 -6.30 -12.98
N LEU A 48 19.74 -5.89 -12.53
CA LEU A 48 19.11 -6.28 -11.28
C LEU A 48 17.87 -7.14 -11.56
N ALA A 49 17.64 -8.14 -10.72
CA ALA A 49 16.40 -8.91 -10.71
C ALA A 49 15.32 -8.11 -9.98
N LEU A 50 14.65 -7.20 -10.69
CA LEU A 50 13.54 -6.41 -10.14
C LEU A 50 12.25 -7.25 -10.07
N PRO A 51 11.42 -7.06 -9.02
CA PRO A 51 10.06 -7.58 -9.00
C PRO A 51 9.22 -7.03 -10.17
N ASP A 52 8.24 -7.83 -10.61
CA ASP A 52 7.43 -7.56 -11.81
C ASP A 52 6.61 -6.24 -11.75
N GLY A 53 6.39 -5.69 -10.56
CA GLY A 53 5.71 -4.41 -10.37
C GLY A 53 6.52 -3.14 -10.70
N PHE A 54 7.81 -3.27 -11.02
CA PHE A 54 8.68 -2.13 -11.30
C PHE A 54 8.76 -1.81 -12.80
N LYS A 55 8.18 -0.69 -13.23
CA LYS A 55 8.27 -0.18 -14.61
C LYS A 55 9.56 0.62 -14.89
N ILE A 56 10.68 0.24 -14.27
CA ILE A 56 11.97 0.91 -14.44
C ILE A 56 12.96 -0.02 -15.12
N TYR A 57 13.91 0.55 -15.86
CA TYR A 57 14.92 -0.24 -16.54
C TYR A 57 15.79 -1.00 -15.52
N PRO A 58 16.01 -2.32 -15.68
CA PRO A 58 16.65 -3.15 -14.64
C PRO A 58 18.16 -2.92 -14.52
N THR A 59 18.75 -2.02 -15.31
CA THR A 59 20.20 -1.76 -15.30
C THR A 59 20.54 -0.51 -14.52
N PHE A 60 21.39 -0.65 -13.49
CA PHE A 60 21.80 0.44 -12.61
C PHE A 60 23.32 0.61 -12.60
N HIS A 61 23.80 1.85 -12.41
CA HIS A 61 25.22 2.10 -12.22
C HIS A 61 25.68 1.62 -10.84
N VAL A 62 26.86 1.01 -10.75
CA VAL A 62 27.38 0.37 -9.51
C VAL A 62 27.47 1.35 -8.33
N SER A 63 27.73 2.64 -8.58
CA SER A 63 27.78 3.67 -7.53
C SER A 63 26.45 3.88 -6.79
N PHE A 64 25.32 3.47 -7.37
CA PHE A 64 24.01 3.54 -6.73
C PHE A 64 23.68 2.27 -5.91
N LEU A 65 24.46 1.21 -6.07
CA LEU A 65 24.30 -0.03 -5.32
C LEU A 65 25.10 0.05 -4.01
N LYS A 66 24.49 -0.38 -2.91
CA LYS A 66 25.19 -0.58 -1.64
C LYS A 66 25.27 -2.08 -1.38
N PRO A 67 26.47 -2.63 -1.07
CA PRO A 67 26.59 -4.00 -0.62
C PRO A 67 25.66 -4.25 0.56
N TYR A 68 24.92 -5.35 0.52
CA TYR A 68 24.13 -5.77 1.65
C TYR A 68 25.07 -6.43 2.67
N TYR A 69 24.98 -5.96 3.91
CA TYR A 69 25.62 -6.58 5.05
C TYR A 69 24.50 -6.92 6.04
N GLU A 70 24.47 -8.17 6.49
CA GLU A 70 23.49 -8.65 7.46
C GLU A 70 23.89 -8.08 8.84
N GLU A 71 23.28 -6.96 9.24
CA GLU A 71 23.44 -6.47 10.60
C GLU A 71 22.71 -7.45 11.53
N ALA A 72 23.41 -7.96 12.55
CA ALA A 72 22.82 -8.78 13.61
C ALA A 72 21.75 -7.95 14.36
N GLY A 73 20.49 -8.07 13.93
CA GLY A 73 19.37 -7.27 14.41
C GLY A 73 18.51 -6.62 13.31
N SER A 74 18.87 -6.73 12.03
CA SER A 74 18.11 -6.12 10.93
C SER A 74 16.92 -6.94 10.45
N SER A 75 16.28 -7.74 11.31
CA SER A 75 14.86 -8.06 11.10
C SER A 75 14.08 -6.75 11.27
N ARG A 76 14.20 -5.87 10.28
CA ARG A 76 13.27 -4.78 10.03
C ARG A 76 11.99 -5.43 9.54
N ALA A 77 11.39 -6.28 10.38
CA ALA A 77 9.96 -6.37 10.43
C ALA A 77 9.54 -4.91 10.59
N GLN A 78 9.08 -4.30 9.50
CA GLN A 78 8.40 -3.03 9.59
C GLN A 78 7.25 -3.32 10.53
N GLN A 79 7.42 -2.98 11.80
CA GLN A 79 6.35 -3.05 12.77
C GLN A 79 5.29 -2.17 12.17
N ARG A 80 4.21 -2.80 11.67
CA ARG A 80 3.09 -2.02 11.16
C ARG A 80 2.71 -1.12 12.31
N PRO A 81 2.70 0.21 12.12
CA PRO A 81 2.31 1.10 13.19
C PRO A 81 0.95 0.62 13.68
N THR A 82 0.82 0.45 15.00
CA THR A 82 -0.48 0.13 15.59
C THR A 82 -1.46 1.20 15.13
N PRO A 83 -2.59 0.83 14.50
CA PRO A 83 -3.55 1.83 14.07
C PRO A 83 -3.96 2.66 15.29
N SER A 84 -3.82 3.98 15.20
CA SER A 84 -4.24 4.87 16.27
C SER A 84 -5.76 4.80 16.37
N VAL A 85 -6.27 4.17 17.44
CA VAL A 85 -7.71 4.15 17.72
C VAL A 85 -8.09 5.54 18.24
N ILE A 86 -8.51 6.43 17.35
CA ILE A 86 -9.00 7.76 17.75
C ILE A 86 -10.38 7.58 18.37
N LYS A 87 -10.41 7.68 19.68
CA LYS A 87 -11.63 7.65 20.49
C LYS A 87 -12.29 9.03 20.49
N VAL A 88 -13.34 9.24 19.68
CA VAL A 88 -14.10 10.49 19.72
C VAL A 88 -14.92 10.56 21.00
N LYS A 89 -14.67 11.57 21.83
CA LYS A 89 -15.49 11.89 23.00
C LYS A 89 -16.59 12.87 22.62
N PHE A 90 -17.83 12.55 22.97
CA PHE A 90 -18.94 13.47 22.78
C PHE A 90 -19.02 14.43 23.96
N GLU A 91 -19.13 15.71 23.66
CA GLU A 91 -19.34 16.75 24.68
C GLU A 91 -20.80 16.74 25.18
N LYS A 92 -21.72 16.34 24.31
CA LYS A 92 -23.15 16.21 24.61
C LYS A 92 -23.46 14.83 25.16
N THR A 93 -24.37 14.77 26.13
CA THR A 93 -24.89 13.52 26.69
C THR A 93 -26.10 13.04 25.91
N VAL A 94 -26.19 11.73 25.69
CA VAL A 94 -27.39 11.09 25.14
C VAL A 94 -28.51 11.11 26.17
N GLU A 95 -29.70 11.48 25.73
CA GLU A 95 -30.92 11.41 26.54
C GLU A 95 -31.67 10.12 26.26
N ASN A 96 -31.91 9.80 24.98
CA ASN A 96 -32.61 8.59 24.59
C ASN A 96 -32.16 8.08 23.20
N ILE A 97 -32.41 6.81 22.94
CA ILE A 97 -32.24 6.19 21.62
C ILE A 97 -33.64 5.94 21.05
N LEU A 98 -33.95 6.63 19.95
CA LEU A 98 -35.27 6.59 19.34
C LEU A 98 -35.44 5.39 18.41
N ASP A 99 -34.38 5.02 17.71
CA ASP A 99 -34.42 3.98 16.68
C ASP A 99 -33.03 3.37 16.43
N HIS A 100 -33.00 2.21 15.79
CA HIS A 100 -31.77 1.55 15.36
C HIS A 100 -31.94 1.00 13.94
N ARG A 101 -30.86 1.04 13.16
CA ARG A 101 -30.82 0.48 11.81
C ARG A 101 -29.53 -0.28 11.57
N MET A 102 -29.65 -1.40 10.87
CA MET A 102 -28.51 -2.24 10.51
C MET A 102 -28.18 -2.07 9.03
N PHE A 103 -26.90 -1.94 8.72
CA PHE A 103 -26.38 -1.91 7.36
C PHE A 103 -25.37 -3.02 7.15
N GLY A 104 -25.21 -3.45 5.90
CA GLY A 104 -24.23 -4.43 5.50
C GLY A 104 -24.84 -5.82 5.37
N GLU A 105 -24.49 -6.48 4.27
CA GLU A 105 -25.02 -7.81 3.92
C GLU A 105 -24.06 -8.93 4.32
N SER A 106 -22.77 -8.63 4.44
CA SER A 106 -21.75 -9.57 4.88
C SER A 106 -21.38 -9.37 6.35
N ASN A 107 -21.01 -10.46 7.03
CA ASN A 107 -20.55 -10.43 8.42
C ASN A 107 -19.38 -9.45 8.65
N LEU A 108 -18.56 -9.21 7.64
CA LEU A 108 -17.39 -8.31 7.73
C LEU A 108 -17.76 -6.82 7.65
N ASN A 109 -18.93 -6.47 7.09
CA ASN A 109 -19.36 -5.08 6.88
C ASN A 109 -20.67 -4.75 7.61
N ARG A 110 -21.13 -5.65 8.49
CA ARG A 110 -22.33 -5.43 9.28
C ARG A 110 -22.08 -4.34 10.31
N ARG A 111 -22.86 -3.27 10.27
CA ARG A 111 -22.78 -2.14 11.19
C ARG A 111 -24.17 -1.73 11.68
N THR A 112 -24.25 -1.28 12.92
CA THR A 112 -25.49 -0.77 13.52
C THR A 112 -25.34 0.73 13.79
N ASP A 113 -26.28 1.51 13.27
CA ASP A 113 -26.44 2.92 13.57
C ASP A 113 -27.65 3.11 14.49
N PHE A 114 -27.56 4.05 15.43
CA PHE A 114 -28.61 4.42 16.37
C PHE A 114 -29.01 5.87 16.16
N LEU A 115 -30.32 6.14 16.22
CA LEU A 115 -30.86 7.50 16.19
C LEU A 115 -30.86 8.05 17.61
N VAL A 116 -29.93 8.97 17.85
CA VAL A 116 -29.63 9.51 19.19
C VAL A 116 -30.35 10.83 19.39
N GLN A 117 -31.16 10.90 20.45
CA GLN A 117 -31.68 12.13 21.00
C GLN A 117 -30.68 12.71 22.01
N TRP A 118 -30.29 13.96 21.82
CA TRP A 118 -29.35 14.66 22.70
C TRP A 118 -30.09 15.37 23.82
N LYS A 119 -29.47 15.39 25.00
CA LYS A 119 -30.03 16.06 26.17
C LYS A 119 -30.27 17.55 25.89
N GLY A 120 -31.53 17.98 26.06
CA GLY A 120 -31.93 19.38 25.85
C GLY A 120 -32.17 19.75 24.39
N GLU A 121 -32.15 18.78 23.46
CA GLU A 121 -32.58 18.96 22.08
C GLU A 121 -33.89 18.19 21.83
N SER A 122 -34.75 18.74 20.97
CA SER A 122 -35.97 18.04 20.56
C SER A 122 -35.63 16.85 19.66
N GLU A 123 -36.55 15.89 19.58
CA GLU A 123 -36.43 14.69 18.73
C GLU A 123 -36.16 15.03 17.26
N LEU A 124 -36.63 16.19 16.79
CA LEU A 124 -36.40 16.69 15.43
C LEU A 124 -34.92 16.95 15.12
N LYS A 125 -34.09 17.16 16.15
CA LYS A 125 -32.64 17.32 16.03
C LYS A 125 -31.87 16.04 16.34
N ALA A 126 -32.56 14.91 16.49
CA ALA A 126 -31.90 13.62 16.68
C ALA A 126 -30.97 13.30 15.50
N THR A 127 -29.84 12.67 15.80
CA THR A 127 -28.81 12.38 14.79
C THR A 127 -28.44 10.90 14.79
N TRP A 128 -28.24 10.33 13.61
CA TRP A 128 -27.72 8.97 13.47
C TRP A 128 -26.24 8.90 13.85
N LYS A 129 -25.88 7.98 14.76
CA LYS A 129 -24.52 7.69 15.21
C LYS A 129 -24.21 6.20 15.11
N ARG A 130 -22.95 5.85 14.86
CA ARG A 130 -22.51 4.46 14.82
C ARG A 130 -22.45 3.88 16.23
N GLY A 131 -22.86 2.63 16.42
CA GLY A 131 -22.75 1.94 17.71
C GLY A 131 -21.34 2.00 18.30
N GLU A 132 -20.30 1.82 17.47
CA GLU A 132 -18.88 1.91 17.89
C GLU A 132 -18.52 3.28 18.53
N THR A 133 -19.19 4.36 18.12
CA THR A 133 -18.92 5.70 18.67
C THR A 133 -19.62 5.91 20.01
N LEU A 134 -20.69 5.17 20.29
CA LEU A 134 -21.54 5.34 21.48
C LEU A 134 -21.05 4.57 22.71
N TRP A 135 -19.80 4.11 22.74
CA TRP A 135 -19.20 3.41 23.90
C TRP A 135 -19.26 4.13 25.25
N GLN A 136 -19.57 5.43 25.26
CA GLN A 136 -19.69 6.28 26.45
C GLN A 136 -21.07 6.11 27.08
N PHE A 137 -22.01 5.60 26.28
CA PHE A 137 -23.43 5.50 26.57
C PHE A 137 -23.88 4.05 26.42
N GLU A 138 -23.00 3.07 26.66
CA GLU A 138 -23.30 1.63 26.57
C GLU A 138 -24.43 1.22 27.52
N ASN A 139 -24.66 1.97 28.60
CA ASN A 139 -25.80 1.75 29.49
C ASN A 139 -27.16 2.13 28.87
N LEU A 140 -27.17 2.80 27.71
CA LEU A 140 -28.37 3.26 27.01
C LEU A 140 -28.60 2.53 25.67
N VAL A 141 -27.60 1.76 25.21
CA VAL A 141 -27.59 1.00 23.93
C VAL A 141 -27.87 -0.47 24.22
#